data_AF-A0A1I0BJL5-F1
#
_entry.id   AF-A0A1I0BJL5-F1
#
_cell.length_a   1.000
_cell.length_b   1.000
_cell.length_c   1.000
_cell.angle_alpha   90.00
_cell.angle_beta   90.00
_cell.angle_gamma   90.00
#
_symmetry.space_group_name_H-M   'P 1'
#
loop_
_entity.id
_entity.type
_entity.pdbx_description
1 polymer ?
#
loop_
_entity_poly.entity_id
_entity_poly.type
_entity_poly.pdbx_seq_one_letter_code
_entity_poly.pdbx_strand_id
1 'polypeptide(L)'
;MNKLQIEHLISKIYKILPLKESDNASLYEYLDSLVIQLEGARKTCTDFTTNNLYSRKYIEIINTVNYLKDNTFTTKQCKREVFKCISLLNSIMNELKDD
;
A
#
# COMPACT_ATOMS: atom_id res chain seq x y z
N MET A 1 2.77 14.50 0.40
CA MET A 1 1.53 13.72 0.53
C MET A 1 0.94 14.05 1.89
N ASN A 2 -0.30 14.57 1.94
CA ASN A 2 -0.93 14.94 3.20
C ASN A 2 -1.56 13.71 3.90
N LYS A 3 -2.00 13.90 5.14
CA LYS A 3 -2.63 12.85 5.96
C LYS A 3 -3.82 12.17 5.26
N LEU A 4 -4.70 12.96 4.63
CA LEU A 4 -5.86 12.45 3.89
C LEU A 4 -5.47 11.52 2.73
N GLN A 5 -4.38 11.84 2.02
CA GLN A 5 -3.87 10.99 0.95
C GLN A 5 -3.31 9.66 1.50
N ILE A 6 -2.69 9.65 2.68
CA ILE A 6 -2.25 8.40 3.34
C ILE A 6 -3.45 7.58 3.80
N GLU A 7 -4.44 8.20 4.45
CA GLU A 7 -5.67 7.52 4.88
C GLU A 7 -6.39 6.85 3.69
N HIS A 8 -6.45 7.54 2.54
CA HIS A 8 -6.99 6.97 1.32
C HIS A 8 -6.22 5.75 0.81
N LEU A 9 -4.88 5.77 0.88
CA LEU A 9 -4.06 4.60 0.54
C LEU A 9 -4.27 3.45 1.52
N ILE A 10 -4.41 3.74 2.81
CA ILE A 10 -4.73 2.73 3.84
C ILE A 10 -6.05 2.05 3.50
N SER A 11 -7.10 2.81 3.19
CA SER A 11 -8.41 2.24 2.82
C SER A 11 -8.31 1.36 1.57
N LYS A 12 -7.51 1.75 0.58
CA LYS A 12 -7.28 0.95 -0.63
C LYS A 12 -6.54 -0.35 -0.33
N ILE A 13 -5.46 -0.30 0.44
CA ILE A 13 -4.71 -1.49 0.83
C ILE A 13 -5.59 -2.42 1.68
N TYR A 14 -6.40 -1.86 2.59
CA TYR A 14 -7.34 -2.65 3.39
C TYR A 14 -8.37 -3.40 2.53
N LYS A 15 -8.83 -2.80 1.42
CA LYS A 15 -9.79 -3.43 0.48
C LYS A 15 -9.29 -4.74 -0.14
N ILE A 16 -7.98 -5.01 -0.15
CA ILE A 16 -7.41 -6.28 -0.62
C ILE A 16 -7.95 -7.47 0.21
N LEU A 17 -8.11 -7.29 1.53
CA LEU A 17 -8.58 -8.32 2.45
C LEU A 17 -9.95 -8.90 2.06
N PRO A 18 -11.04 -8.10 2.04
CA PRO A 18 -12.36 -8.63 1.71
C PRO A 18 -12.44 -9.17 0.28
N LEU A 19 -11.67 -8.62 -0.67
CA LEU A 19 -11.58 -9.17 -2.03
C LEU A 19 -10.95 -10.57 -2.03
N LYS A 20 -9.90 -10.80 -1.24
CA LYS A 20 -9.32 -12.14 -1.09
C LYS A 20 -10.22 -13.11 -0.33
N GLU A 21 -10.85 -12.66 0.74
CA GLU A 21 -11.72 -13.50 1.58
C GLU A 21 -12.98 -13.94 0.86
N SER A 22 -13.49 -13.14 -0.09
CA SER A 22 -14.64 -13.47 -0.93
C SER A 22 -14.29 -14.18 -2.24
N ASP A 23 -13.01 -14.55 -2.44
CA ASP A 23 -12.48 -15.11 -3.70
C ASP A 23 -12.93 -14.31 -4.94
N ASN A 24 -12.88 -12.99 -4.81
CA ASN A 24 -13.43 -12.08 -5.81
C ASN A 24 -12.60 -12.11 -7.10
N ALA A 25 -13.26 -12.34 -8.24
CA ALA A 25 -12.62 -12.40 -9.55
C ALA A 25 -11.83 -11.13 -9.93
N SER A 26 -12.22 -9.96 -9.40
CA SER A 26 -11.56 -8.67 -9.68
C SER A 26 -10.35 -8.37 -8.79
N LEU A 27 -9.95 -9.28 -7.89
CA LEU A 27 -8.84 -9.04 -6.97
C LEU A 27 -7.53 -8.65 -7.68
N TYR A 28 -7.15 -9.38 -8.74
CA TYR A 28 -5.90 -9.11 -9.44
C TYR A 28 -5.95 -7.82 -10.27
N GLU A 29 -7.09 -7.50 -10.88
CA GLU A 29 -7.32 -6.20 -11.56
C GLU A 29 -7.23 -5.03 -10.57
N TYR A 30 -7.76 -5.23 -9.35
CA TYR A 30 -7.67 -4.26 -8.28
C TYR A 30 -6.22 -4.06 -7.82
N LEU A 31 -5.45 -5.15 -7.65
CA LEU A 31 -4.04 -5.11 -7.29
C LEU A 31 -3.21 -4.38 -8.36
N ASP A 32 -3.45 -4.63 -9.64
CA ASP A 32 -2.77 -3.92 -10.73
C ASP A 32 -3.06 -2.42 -10.72
N SER A 33 -4.33 -2.05 -10.58
CA SER A 33 -4.74 -0.64 -10.44
C SER A 33 -4.10 0.04 -9.23
N LEU A 34 -3.93 -0.68 -8.12
CA LEU A 34 -3.30 -0.17 -6.91
C LEU A 34 -1.79 0.03 -7.10
N VAL A 35 -1.10 -0.91 -7.74
CA VAL A 35 0.33 -0.77 -8.09
C VAL A 35 0.57 0.49 -8.93
N ILE A 36 -0.25 0.71 -9.97
CA ILE A 36 -0.15 1.91 -10.83
C ILE A 36 -0.23 3.18 -9.98
N GLN A 37 -1.15 3.23 -9.01
CA GLN A 37 -1.32 4.39 -8.14
C GLN A 37 -0.14 4.58 -7.18
N LEU A 38 0.38 3.50 -6.60
CA LEU A 38 1.53 3.55 -5.69
C LEU A 38 2.79 4.03 -6.44
N GLU A 39 3.05 3.50 -7.63
CA GLU A 39 4.17 3.97 -8.47
C GLU A 39 4.00 5.42 -8.91
N GLY A 40 2.77 5.83 -9.25
CA GLY A 40 2.44 7.21 -9.56
C GLY A 40 2.74 8.15 -8.38
N ALA A 41 2.26 7.79 -7.19
CA ALA A 41 2.49 8.57 -5.96
C ALA A 41 3.98 8.63 -5.57
N ARG A 42 4.75 7.54 -5.77
CA ARG A 42 6.21 7.55 -5.58
C ARG A 42 6.91 8.61 -6.42
N LYS A 43 6.43 8.85 -7.64
CA LYS A 43 7.02 9.80 -8.60
C LYS A 43 6.57 11.24 -8.36
N THR A 44 5.37 11.44 -7.83
CA THR A 44 4.77 12.78 -7.71
C THR A 44 4.82 13.36 -6.30
N CYS A 45 4.96 12.53 -5.25
CA CYS A 45 5.04 12.99 -3.87
C CYS A 45 6.51 13.16 -3.44
N THR A 46 6.92 14.42 -3.32
CA THR A 46 8.28 14.81 -2.91
C THR A 46 8.70 14.20 -1.57
N ASP A 47 7.79 14.07 -0.61
CA ASP A 47 8.09 13.53 0.73
C ASP A 47 8.62 12.09 0.70
N PHE A 48 8.20 11.28 -0.28
CA PHE A 48 8.71 9.91 -0.47
C PHE A 48 10.06 9.84 -1.19
N THR A 49 10.49 10.95 -1.76
CA THR A 49 11.75 11.06 -2.51
C THR A 49 12.83 11.78 -1.71
N THR A 50 12.46 12.69 -0.81
CA THR A 50 13.41 13.50 -0.03
C THR A 50 13.73 12.89 1.33
N ASN A 51 12.78 12.19 1.96
CA ASN A 51 13.01 11.49 3.21
C ASN A 51 13.35 10.01 2.95
N ASN A 52 14.63 9.66 3.16
CA ASN A 52 15.15 8.31 2.96
C ASN A 52 14.39 7.24 3.76
N LEU A 53 13.86 7.56 4.94
CA LEU A 53 13.10 6.61 5.75
C LEU A 53 11.72 6.34 5.13
N TYR A 54 11.02 7.39 4.72
CA TYR A 54 9.71 7.24 4.07
C TYR A 54 9.85 6.52 2.73
N SER A 55 10.89 6.83 1.98
CA SER A 55 11.20 6.16 0.71
C SER A 55 11.33 4.65 0.87
N ARG A 56 12.09 4.18 1.88
CA ARG A 56 12.27 2.76 2.17
C ARG A 56 10.96 2.07 2.54
N LYS A 57 10.20 2.65 3.48
CA LYS A 57 8.88 2.12 3.90
C LYS A 57 7.92 2.06 2.71
N TYR A 58 7.96 3.05 1.82
CA TYR A 58 7.09 3.12 0.65
C TYR A 58 7.46 2.09 -0.44
N ILE A 59 8.76 1.89 -0.69
CA ILE A 59 9.25 0.84 -1.59
C ILE A 59 8.82 -0.54 -1.08
N GLU A 60 8.87 -0.78 0.23
CA GLU A 60 8.43 -2.03 0.82
C GLU A 60 6.92 -2.28 0.60
N ILE A 61 6.09 -1.25 0.69
CA ILE A 61 4.66 -1.33 0.36
C ILE A 61 4.48 -1.70 -1.12
N ILE A 62 5.15 -1.00 -2.03
CA ILE A 62 5.07 -1.28 -3.48
C ILE A 62 5.47 -2.73 -3.78
N ASN A 63 6.60 -3.19 -3.25
CA ASN A 63 7.10 -4.54 -3.47
C ASN A 63 6.12 -5.59 -2.95
N THR A 64 5.50 -5.33 -1.80
CA THR A 64 4.50 -6.23 -1.22
C THR A 64 3.26 -6.33 -2.11
N VAL A 65 2.72 -5.20 -2.58
CA VAL A 65 1.55 -5.21 -3.46
C VAL A 65 1.88 -5.82 -4.83
N ASN A 66 3.06 -5.56 -5.39
CA ASN A 66 3.54 -6.23 -6.60
C ASN A 66 3.63 -7.75 -6.43
N TYR A 67 4.17 -8.21 -5.30
CA TYR A 67 4.22 -9.65 -5.01
C TYR A 67 2.82 -10.27 -4.98
N LEU A 68 1.86 -9.62 -4.29
CA LEU A 68 0.48 -10.09 -4.26
C LEU A 68 -0.17 -10.07 -5.65
N LYS A 69 0.20 -9.13 -6.52
CA LYS A 69 -0.32 -9.06 -7.90
C LYS A 69 0.15 -10.23 -8.76
N ASP A 70 1.44 -10.56 -8.69
CA ASP A 70 2.09 -11.47 -9.65
C ASP A 70 2.20 -12.92 -9.18
N ASN A 71 1.78 -13.23 -7.94
CA ASN A 71 1.95 -14.55 -7.33
C ASN A 71 0.68 -15.07 -6.71
N THR A 72 0.60 -16.40 -6.55
CA THR A 72 -0.43 -17.03 -5.72
C THR A 72 -0.10 -16.88 -4.24
N PHE A 73 -1.11 -16.59 -3.43
CA PHE A 73 -0.96 -16.44 -1.97
C PHE A 73 -2.19 -16.94 -1.22
N THR A 74 -1.95 -17.39 0.01
CA THR A 74 -2.99 -17.80 0.96
C THR A 74 -3.68 -16.58 1.59
N THR A 75 -4.91 -16.75 2.08
CA THR A 75 -5.61 -15.71 2.86
C THR A 75 -4.81 -15.28 4.10
N LYS A 76 -4.08 -16.22 4.73
CA LYS A 76 -3.18 -15.92 5.85
C LYS A 76 -2.03 -14.99 5.45
N GLN A 77 -1.37 -15.26 4.32
CA GLN A 77 -0.33 -14.38 3.78
C GLN A 77 -0.92 -13.01 3.40
N CYS A 78 -2.05 -12.99 2.70
CA CYS A 78 -2.77 -11.74 2.35
C CYS A 78 -2.98 -10.87 3.59
N LYS A 79 -3.59 -11.43 4.64
CA LYS A 79 -3.88 -10.71 5.88
C LYS A 79 -2.62 -10.14 6.50
N ARG A 80 -1.57 -10.96 6.65
CA ARG A 80 -0.29 -10.54 7.24
C ARG A 80 0.33 -9.38 6.47
N GLU A 81 0.44 -9.51 5.15
CA GLU A 81 1.09 -8.50 4.30
C GLU A 81 0.26 -7.22 4.20
N VAL A 82 -1.07 -7.30 4.12
CA VAL A 82 -1.96 -6.13 4.11
C VAL A 82 -1.82 -5.33 5.40
N PHE A 83 -1.86 -5.97 6.56
CA PHE A 83 -1.69 -5.27 7.84
C PHE A 83 -0.28 -4.70 8.02
N LYS A 84 0.75 -5.37 7.49
CA LYS A 84 2.11 -4.83 7.46
C LYS A 84 2.18 -3.53 6.65
N CYS A 85 1.60 -3.50 5.45
CA CYS A 85 1.54 -2.28 4.63
C CYS A 85 0.79 -1.14 5.33
N ILE A 86 -0.34 -1.44 5.99
CA ILE A 86 -1.10 -0.45 6.76
C ILE A 86 -0.27 0.11 7.92
N SER A 87 0.47 -0.74 8.63
CA SER A 87 1.36 -0.32 9.72
C SER A 87 2.46 0.62 9.23
N LEU A 88 3.07 0.33 8.07
CA LEU A 88 4.07 1.20 7.46
C LEU A 88 3.50 2.57 7.08
N LEU A 89 2.30 2.61 6.48
CA LEU A 89 1.61 3.86 6.14
C LEU A 89 1.24 4.67 7.39
N ASN A 90 0.72 4.02 8.43
CA ASN A 90 0.44 4.69 9.71
C ASN A 90 1.70 5.28 10.34
N SER A 91 2.83 4.56 10.27
CA SER A 91 4.10 5.07 10.77
C SER A 91 4.57 6.30 9.99
N ILE A 92 4.42 6.31 8.66
CA ILE A 92 4.69 7.52 7.85
C ILE A 92 3.76 8.66 8.28
N MET A 93 2.46 8.38 8.41
CA MET A 93 1.44 9.36 8.76
C MET A 93 1.69 10.03 10.12
N ASN A 94 2.14 9.27 11.11
CA ASN A 94 2.45 9.79 12.46
C ASN A 94 3.76 10.59 12.50
N GLU A 95 4.65 10.36 11.53
CA GLU A 95 5.94 11.04 11.43
C GLU A 95 5.84 12.32 10.56
N LEU A 96 4.77 12.47 9.77
CA LEU A 96 4.45 13.73 9.11
C LEU A 96 4.13 14.76 10.18
N LYS A 97 4.87 15.89 10.16
CA LYS A 97 4.54 17.03 11.01
C LYS A 97 3.20 17.60 10.53
N ASP A 98 2.30 17.86 11.47
CA ASP A 98 1.13 18.68 11.20
C ASP A 98 1.65 20.08 10.83
N ASP A 99 1.60 20.43 9.54
CA ASP A 99 1.79 21.81 9.07
C ASP A 99 0.55 22.65 9.37
#